data_AF-A0A7K1K929-F1
#
_entry.id   AF-A0A7K1K929-F1
#
_cell.length_a   1.000
_cell.length_b   1.000
_cell.length_c   1.000
_cell.angle_alpha   90.00
_cell.angle_beta   90.00
_cell.angle_gamma   90.00
#
_symmetry.space_group_name_H-M   'P 1'
#
loop_
_entity.id
_entity.type
_entity.pdbx_description
1 polymer ?
#
loop_
_entity_poly.entity_id
_entity_poly.type
_entity_poly.pdbx_seq_one_letter_code
_entity_poly.pdbx_strand_id
1 'polypeptide(L)'
;MASRLPSNPSINRLRTDARRLQRAVTTGDPDSEELVRRHHPRPDIALANERFALHDAQLIVARSYGFSGWPALVHYLELAADISVDPGALDEHTLDAADRFCSWASLRYNETDAPPRWDAAATLLAAEPDLVDRHIWAAASAADPAALARHLANRAALAHTGGGPFGWVPLMYLCYSRAPLGRTAGDVLAAATLLLDAGADPNAGYLWCGLSTPFTVLTGVFGEGEQGPGRQPRHPFAPELAALLLDRGAHPADQQTLYNRMFRAEDSHLELLFARGLTDAGPSPWELRLGEAMETRDEMWRRQVGWAAEHGFTDRLDLLARHGIDVSGVDVVTPAFPADPNAFDDEGATALHQAAWAGDLELIRRLLDAGADTTITDRRFGSTPLAWAEHAYQTEAADALRQRAPRQRSSFHR
;
A
#
# COMPACT_ATOMS: atom_id res chain seq x y z
N MET A 1 21.43 1.33 -8.75
CA MET A 1 20.18 0.64 -8.35
C MET A 1 19.32 0.42 -9.58
N ALA A 2 18.57 -0.68 -9.63
CA ALA A 2 17.54 -0.87 -10.65
C ALA A 2 16.42 0.16 -10.45
N SER A 3 15.85 0.65 -11.54
CA SER A 3 14.61 1.43 -11.54
C SER A 3 13.42 0.52 -11.22
N ARG A 4 12.35 1.09 -10.66
CA ARG A 4 11.07 0.38 -10.54
C ARG A 4 10.36 0.35 -11.89
N LEU A 5 9.63 -0.74 -12.17
CA LEU A 5 8.73 -0.78 -13.32
C LEU A 5 7.69 0.35 -13.23
N PRO A 6 7.27 0.93 -14.38
CA PRO A 6 6.17 1.89 -14.37
C PRO A 6 4.85 1.20 -14.02
N SER A 7 3.92 1.94 -13.42
CA SER A 7 2.54 1.48 -13.21
C SER A 7 1.90 1.05 -14.54
N ASN A 8 1.14 -0.05 -14.48
CA ASN A 8 0.52 -0.74 -15.61
C ASN A 8 1.55 -0.99 -16.74
N PRO A 9 2.62 -1.76 -16.47
CA PRO A 9 3.71 -1.93 -17.42
C PRO A 9 3.22 -2.67 -18.67
N SER A 10 3.59 -2.15 -19.85
CA SER A 10 3.17 -2.70 -21.14
C SER A 10 4.36 -3.23 -21.92
N ILE A 11 4.29 -4.49 -22.35
CA ILE A 11 5.31 -5.10 -23.20
C ILE A 11 5.55 -4.31 -24.49
N ASN A 12 4.51 -3.70 -25.06
CA ASN A 12 4.62 -2.90 -26.28
C ASN A 12 5.40 -1.60 -26.04
N ARG A 13 5.18 -0.97 -24.87
CA ARG A 13 5.97 0.20 -24.45
C ARG A 13 7.42 -0.17 -24.22
N LEU A 14 7.69 -1.25 -23.48
CA LEU A 14 9.06 -1.71 -23.21
C LEU A 14 9.81 -2.15 -24.48
N ARG A 15 9.12 -2.74 -25.46
CA ARG A 15 9.70 -3.01 -26.80
C ARG A 15 10.04 -1.71 -27.54
N THR A 16 9.23 -0.67 -27.36
CA THR A 16 9.49 0.66 -27.94
C THR A 16 10.70 1.31 -27.26
N ASP A 17 10.80 1.20 -25.94
CA ASP A 17 11.94 1.69 -25.16
C ASP A 17 13.25 1.00 -25.57
N ALA A 18 13.24 -0.33 -25.74
CA ALA A 18 14.39 -1.07 -26.24
C ALA A 18 14.82 -0.61 -27.64
N ARG A 19 13.87 -0.36 -28.56
CA ARG A 19 14.17 0.18 -29.89
C ARG A 19 14.70 1.62 -29.82
N ARG A 20 14.22 2.43 -28.87
CA ARG A 20 14.69 3.80 -28.65
C ARG A 20 16.14 3.78 -28.13
N LEU A 21 16.43 2.95 -27.13
CA LEU A 21 17.78 2.75 -26.61
C LEU A 21 18.73 2.28 -27.72
N GLN A 22 18.32 1.29 -28.52
CA GLN A 22 19.12 0.79 -29.63
C GLN A 22 19.54 1.90 -30.60
N ARG A 23 18.60 2.77 -30.98
CA ARG A 23 18.88 3.90 -31.87
C ARG A 23 19.80 4.93 -31.20
N ALA A 24 19.55 5.27 -29.95
CA ALA A 24 20.33 6.27 -29.22
C ALA A 24 21.81 5.85 -29.07
N VAL A 25 22.06 4.59 -28.69
CA VAL A 25 23.44 4.04 -28.64
C VAL A 25 24.08 4.05 -30.03
N THR A 26 23.33 3.67 -31.08
CA THR A 26 23.86 3.69 -32.46
C THR A 26 24.23 5.11 -32.92
N THR A 27 23.60 6.16 -32.37
CA THR A 27 23.91 7.56 -32.66
C THR A 27 24.96 8.19 -31.73
N GLY A 28 25.54 7.40 -30.79
CA GLY A 28 26.56 7.90 -29.86
C GLY A 28 26.00 8.76 -28.73
N ASP A 29 24.78 8.49 -28.26
CA ASP A 29 24.18 9.18 -27.11
C ASP A 29 24.90 8.78 -25.80
N PRO A 30 25.56 9.72 -25.09
CA PRO A 30 26.39 9.39 -23.92
C PRO A 30 25.60 8.76 -22.76
N ASP A 31 24.38 9.22 -22.51
CA ASP A 31 23.54 8.72 -21.42
C ASP A 31 23.11 7.26 -21.69
N SER A 32 22.79 6.95 -22.94
CA SER A 32 22.46 5.59 -23.37
C SER A 32 23.67 4.64 -23.29
N GLU A 33 24.87 5.10 -23.64
CA GLU A 33 26.09 4.31 -23.45
C GLU A 33 26.40 4.03 -21.98
N GLU A 34 26.18 5.00 -21.10
CA GLU A 34 26.32 4.80 -19.65
C GLU A 34 25.30 3.77 -19.12
N LEU A 35 24.07 3.76 -19.63
CA LEU A 35 23.11 2.70 -19.33
C LEU A 35 23.61 1.32 -19.77
N VAL A 36 24.26 1.23 -20.94
CA VAL A 36 24.89 -0.03 -21.42
C VAL A 36 26.00 -0.45 -20.46
N ARG A 37 26.93 0.46 -20.11
CA ARG A 37 28.05 0.17 -19.19
C ARG A 37 27.56 -0.31 -17.82
N ARG A 38 26.46 0.28 -17.34
CA ARG A 38 25.88 -0.05 -16.04
C ARG A 38 25.20 -1.41 -16.00
N HIS A 39 24.47 -1.77 -17.06
CA HIS A 39 23.56 -2.92 -17.01
C HIS A 39 23.97 -4.08 -17.90
N HIS A 40 24.78 -3.88 -18.94
CA HIS A 40 25.22 -4.95 -19.82
C HIS A 40 26.39 -5.74 -19.19
N PRO A 41 26.38 -7.08 -19.19
CA PRO A 41 27.46 -7.87 -18.57
C PRO A 41 28.79 -7.79 -19.32
N ARG A 42 28.77 -7.40 -20.60
CA ARG A 42 29.96 -7.25 -21.45
C ARG A 42 29.85 -5.97 -22.29
N PRO A 43 29.89 -4.79 -21.65
CA PRO A 43 29.54 -3.53 -22.31
C PRO A 43 30.51 -3.18 -23.43
N ASP A 44 31.81 -3.43 -23.25
CA ASP A 44 32.83 -3.12 -24.26
C ASP A 44 32.60 -3.90 -25.56
N ILE A 45 32.17 -5.16 -25.47
CA ILE A 45 31.87 -5.98 -26.65
C ILE A 45 30.60 -5.48 -27.34
N ALA A 46 29.57 -5.15 -26.57
CA ALA A 46 28.30 -4.67 -27.13
C ALA A 46 28.45 -3.31 -27.83
N LEU A 47 29.25 -2.41 -27.25
CA LEU A 47 29.52 -1.07 -27.79
C LEU A 47 30.53 -1.08 -28.95
N ALA A 48 31.42 -2.08 -29.03
CA ALA A 48 32.39 -2.20 -30.13
C ALA A 48 31.78 -2.73 -31.45
N ASN A 49 30.55 -3.26 -31.41
CA ASN A 49 29.87 -3.75 -32.61
C ASN A 49 29.52 -2.58 -33.55
N GLU A 50 29.66 -2.79 -34.87
CA GLU A 50 29.29 -1.78 -35.89
C GLU A 50 27.84 -1.29 -35.76
N ARG A 51 26.95 -2.16 -35.24
CA ARG A 51 25.56 -1.84 -34.94
C ARG A 51 25.20 -2.41 -33.58
N PHE A 52 24.65 -1.59 -32.71
CA PHE A 52 24.15 -2.04 -31.42
C PHE A 52 22.92 -2.95 -31.61
N ALA A 53 22.95 -4.16 -31.06
CA ALA A 53 21.92 -5.15 -31.33
C ALA A 53 20.65 -4.91 -30.50
N LEU A 54 19.49 -5.24 -31.06
CA LEU A 54 18.21 -5.08 -30.36
C LEU A 54 18.12 -5.96 -29.12
N HIS A 55 18.70 -7.16 -29.15
CA HIS A 55 18.68 -8.07 -28.01
C HIS A 55 19.52 -7.54 -26.84
N ASP A 56 20.63 -6.82 -27.12
CA ASP A 56 21.42 -6.13 -26.09
C ASP A 56 20.61 -4.98 -25.47
N ALA A 57 19.88 -4.22 -26.29
CA ALA A 57 18.99 -3.16 -25.80
C ALA A 57 17.86 -3.74 -24.92
N GLN A 58 17.25 -4.85 -25.33
CA GLN A 58 16.23 -5.56 -24.54
C GLN A 58 16.79 -6.08 -23.22
N LEU A 59 18.00 -6.63 -23.24
CA LEU A 59 18.69 -7.09 -22.03
C LEU A 59 18.93 -5.94 -21.05
N ILE A 60 19.37 -4.77 -21.54
CA ILE A 60 19.58 -3.59 -20.70
C ILE A 60 18.27 -3.10 -20.11
N VAL A 61 17.19 -3.02 -20.90
CA VAL A 61 15.86 -2.62 -20.39
C VAL A 61 15.43 -3.58 -19.27
N ALA A 62 15.53 -4.89 -19.48
CA ALA A 62 15.16 -5.87 -18.44
C ALA A 62 16.01 -5.71 -17.17
N ARG A 63 17.33 -5.63 -17.31
CA ARG A 63 18.26 -5.49 -16.18
C ARG A 63 18.17 -4.14 -15.49
N SER A 64 17.74 -3.09 -16.19
CA SER A 64 17.46 -1.79 -15.56
C SER A 64 16.27 -1.85 -14.60
N TYR A 65 15.38 -2.82 -14.77
CA TYR A 65 14.26 -3.09 -13.87
C TYR A 65 14.51 -4.28 -12.92
N GLY A 66 15.74 -4.78 -12.83
CA GLY A 66 16.12 -5.84 -11.90
C GLY A 66 15.95 -7.28 -12.41
N PHE A 67 15.44 -7.48 -13.63
CA PHE A 67 15.29 -8.81 -14.21
C PHE A 67 16.61 -9.34 -14.76
N SER A 68 16.83 -10.65 -14.67
CA SER A 68 18.04 -11.31 -15.17
C SER A 68 18.19 -11.16 -16.69
N GLY A 69 17.06 -11.08 -17.40
CA GLY A 69 17.01 -10.79 -18.83
C GLY A 69 15.59 -10.60 -19.38
N TRP A 70 15.51 -10.30 -20.67
CA TRP A 70 14.24 -10.01 -21.36
C TRP A 70 13.19 -11.13 -21.25
N PRO A 71 13.52 -12.43 -21.36
CA PRO A 71 12.54 -13.50 -21.18
C PRO A 71 11.90 -13.52 -19.79
N ALA A 72 12.66 -13.23 -18.72
CA ALA A 72 12.14 -13.20 -17.35
C ALA A 72 11.18 -12.02 -17.16
N LEU A 73 11.53 -10.84 -17.68
CA LEU A 73 10.63 -9.68 -17.71
C LEU A 73 9.33 -9.98 -18.48
N VAL A 74 9.42 -10.61 -19.66
CA VAL A 74 8.23 -10.98 -20.45
C VAL A 74 7.34 -11.96 -19.67
N HIS A 75 7.94 -12.98 -19.08
CA HIS A 75 7.22 -13.96 -18.27
C HIS A 75 6.49 -13.30 -17.09
N TYR A 76 7.16 -12.39 -16.38
CA TYR A 76 6.52 -11.60 -15.33
C TYR A 76 5.33 -10.80 -15.85
N LEU A 77 5.45 -10.11 -17.00
CA LEU A 77 4.36 -9.31 -17.56
C LEU A 77 3.16 -10.17 -18.00
N GLU A 78 3.41 -11.38 -18.49
CA GLU A 78 2.37 -12.35 -18.82
C GLU A 78 1.64 -12.82 -17.55
N LEU A 79 2.40 -13.19 -16.50
CA LEU A 79 1.81 -13.55 -15.21
C LEU A 79 1.03 -12.41 -14.58
N ALA A 80 1.56 -11.19 -14.65
CA ALA A 80 0.95 -10.00 -14.08
C ALA A 80 -0.34 -9.61 -14.79
N ALA A 81 -0.47 -9.85 -16.09
CA ALA A 81 -1.68 -9.53 -16.85
C ALA A 81 -2.94 -10.20 -16.29
N ASP A 82 -2.82 -11.41 -15.73
CA ASP A 82 -3.95 -12.17 -15.20
C ASP A 82 -4.38 -11.77 -13.78
N ILE A 83 -3.49 -11.11 -13.02
CA ILE A 83 -3.68 -10.82 -11.59
C ILE A 83 -3.46 -9.36 -11.23
N SER A 84 -3.21 -8.52 -12.22
CA SER A 84 -3.08 -7.08 -12.04
C SER A 84 -4.45 -6.44 -11.91
N VAL A 85 -4.60 -5.60 -10.90
CA VAL A 85 -5.79 -4.76 -10.73
C VAL A 85 -5.32 -3.34 -10.50
N ASP A 86 -5.96 -2.40 -11.22
CA ASP A 86 -5.87 -0.98 -10.95
C ASP A 86 -7.23 -0.51 -10.43
N PRO A 87 -7.44 -0.49 -9.10
CA PRO A 87 -8.71 -0.06 -8.52
C PRO A 87 -9.06 1.42 -8.85
N GLY A 88 -8.06 2.23 -9.21
CA GLY A 88 -8.21 3.64 -9.55
C GLY A 88 -8.67 3.89 -10.98
N ALA A 89 -8.46 2.95 -11.90
CA ALA A 89 -8.86 3.05 -13.30
C ALA A 89 -10.37 2.87 -13.53
N LEU A 90 -11.12 2.45 -12.51
CA LEU A 90 -12.55 2.14 -12.61
C LEU A 90 -13.42 3.40 -12.61
N ASP A 91 -14.30 3.53 -13.61
CA ASP A 91 -15.37 4.53 -13.61
C ASP A 91 -16.58 4.05 -12.79
N GLU A 92 -16.63 4.48 -11.54
CA GLU A 92 -17.65 4.05 -10.57
C GLU A 92 -19.07 4.48 -10.91
N HIS A 93 -19.24 5.48 -11.78
CA HIS A 93 -20.55 5.93 -12.21
C HIS A 93 -21.24 4.91 -13.13
N THR A 94 -20.46 4.04 -13.76
CA THR A 94 -20.96 3.00 -14.66
C THR A 94 -21.33 1.69 -13.95
N LEU A 95 -20.92 1.54 -12.68
CA LEU A 95 -21.19 0.34 -11.89
C LEU A 95 -22.66 0.23 -11.50
N ASP A 96 -23.16 -1.00 -11.39
CA ASP A 96 -24.41 -1.24 -10.69
C ASP A 96 -24.29 -0.97 -9.17
N ALA A 97 -25.40 -1.04 -8.44
CA ALA A 97 -25.42 -0.71 -7.02
C ALA A 97 -24.55 -1.67 -6.16
N ALA A 98 -24.46 -2.95 -6.52
CA ALA A 98 -23.71 -3.93 -5.73
C ALA A 98 -22.20 -3.75 -5.92
N ASP A 99 -21.77 -3.55 -7.17
CA ASP A 99 -20.37 -3.28 -7.48
C ASP A 99 -19.93 -1.92 -6.98
N ARG A 100 -20.80 -0.91 -7.07
CA ARG A 100 -20.53 0.42 -6.50
C ARG A 100 -20.37 0.35 -4.99
N PHE A 101 -21.22 -0.41 -4.29
CA PHE A 101 -21.06 -0.65 -2.85
C PHE A 101 -19.71 -1.31 -2.54
N CYS A 102 -19.34 -2.39 -3.24
CA CYS A 102 -18.07 -3.07 -3.04
C CYS A 102 -16.87 -2.14 -3.28
N SER A 103 -16.94 -1.33 -4.35
CA SER A 103 -15.91 -0.36 -4.69
C SER A 103 -15.78 0.69 -3.59
N TRP A 104 -16.87 1.36 -3.23
CA TRP A 104 -16.88 2.41 -2.22
C TRP A 104 -16.50 1.92 -0.83
N ALA A 105 -16.82 0.68 -0.48
CA ALA A 105 -16.46 0.10 0.81
C ALA A 105 -14.96 -0.21 0.92
N SER A 106 -14.28 -0.53 -0.19
CA SER A 106 -12.92 -1.08 -0.17
C SER A 106 -11.83 -0.01 -0.25
N LEU A 107 -10.70 -0.25 0.44
CA LEU A 107 -9.46 0.49 0.18
C LEU A 107 -8.95 0.24 -1.25
N ARG A 108 -8.44 1.29 -1.89
CA ARG A 108 -7.87 1.26 -3.25
C ARG A 108 -6.37 1.55 -3.29
N TYR A 109 -5.82 1.98 -2.17
CA TYR A 109 -4.44 2.42 -2.01
C TYR A 109 -4.04 3.54 -2.97
N ASN A 110 -4.95 4.50 -3.14
CA ASN A 110 -4.70 5.72 -3.90
C ASN A 110 -5.28 6.95 -3.18
N GLU A 111 -5.13 8.13 -3.77
CA GLU A 111 -5.56 9.42 -3.22
C GLU A 111 -7.08 9.57 -3.03
N THR A 112 -7.88 8.63 -3.54
CA THR A 112 -9.34 8.67 -3.41
C THR A 112 -9.86 7.98 -2.15
N ASP A 113 -9.02 7.23 -1.44
CA ASP A 113 -9.41 6.58 -0.19
C ASP A 113 -9.68 7.61 0.90
N ALA A 114 -10.91 7.69 1.38
CA ALA A 114 -11.32 8.69 2.35
C ALA A 114 -12.61 8.28 3.07
N PRO A 115 -12.82 8.71 4.33
CA PRO A 115 -14.04 8.41 5.09
C PRO A 115 -15.37 8.66 4.35
N PRO A 116 -15.57 9.79 3.62
CA PRO A 116 -16.83 10.04 2.92
C PRO A 116 -17.21 8.96 1.89
N ARG A 117 -16.21 8.27 1.32
CA ARG A 117 -16.41 7.17 0.38
C ARG A 117 -17.03 5.95 1.08
N TRP A 118 -16.51 5.58 2.25
CA TRP A 118 -17.02 4.46 3.03
C TRP A 118 -18.38 4.77 3.66
N ASP A 119 -18.61 6.02 4.06
CA ASP A 119 -19.93 6.51 4.51
C ASP A 119 -20.97 6.42 3.39
N ALA A 120 -20.58 6.73 2.15
CA ALA A 120 -21.45 6.58 0.99
C ALA A 120 -21.79 5.10 0.73
N ALA A 121 -20.84 4.18 0.94
CA ALA A 121 -21.11 2.74 0.88
C ALA A 121 -22.14 2.31 1.94
N ALA A 122 -21.97 2.74 3.19
CA ALA A 122 -22.91 2.44 4.27
C ALA A 122 -24.31 3.01 3.98
N THR A 123 -24.39 4.23 3.46
CA THR A 123 -25.64 4.87 3.05
C THR A 123 -26.33 4.08 1.93
N LEU A 124 -25.57 3.63 0.93
CA LEU A 124 -26.10 2.83 -0.18
C LEU A 124 -26.67 1.50 0.30
N LEU A 125 -25.95 0.76 1.16
CA LEU A 125 -26.45 -0.50 1.70
C LEU A 125 -27.69 -0.30 2.59
N ALA A 126 -27.76 0.79 3.36
CA ALA A 126 -28.95 1.11 4.15
C ALA A 126 -30.17 1.39 3.26
N ALA A 127 -29.98 2.01 2.09
CA ALA A 127 -31.04 2.28 1.11
C ALA A 127 -31.47 1.03 0.33
N GLU A 128 -30.53 0.12 0.03
CA GLU A 128 -30.78 -1.14 -0.68
C GLU A 128 -30.22 -2.36 0.10
N PRO A 129 -30.87 -2.80 1.19
CA PRO A 129 -30.35 -3.88 2.02
C PRO A 129 -30.25 -5.24 1.31
N ASP A 130 -31.04 -5.46 0.26
CA ASP A 130 -31.05 -6.72 -0.49
C ASP A 130 -29.84 -6.90 -1.41
N LEU A 131 -28.94 -5.91 -1.50
CA LEU A 131 -27.66 -6.02 -2.22
C LEU A 131 -26.85 -7.24 -1.76
N VAL A 132 -26.79 -7.49 -0.45
CA VAL A 132 -26.02 -8.63 0.11
C VAL A 132 -26.64 -9.98 -0.27
N ASP A 133 -27.95 -10.03 -0.48
CA ASP A 133 -28.64 -11.25 -0.92
C ASP A 133 -28.43 -11.54 -2.40
N ARG A 134 -28.23 -10.50 -3.22
CA ARG A 134 -28.02 -10.63 -4.67
C ARG A 134 -26.55 -10.86 -5.03
N HIS A 135 -25.60 -10.44 -4.19
CA HIS A 135 -24.20 -10.37 -4.55
C HIS A 135 -23.27 -10.82 -3.41
N ILE A 136 -22.56 -11.94 -3.57
CA ILE A 136 -21.68 -12.49 -2.52
C ILE A 136 -20.53 -11.54 -2.16
N TRP A 137 -19.98 -10.80 -3.12
CA TRP A 137 -18.92 -9.84 -2.86
C TRP A 137 -19.42 -8.62 -2.07
N ALA A 138 -20.70 -8.27 -2.23
CA ALA A 138 -21.34 -7.26 -1.37
C ALA A 138 -21.61 -7.83 0.03
N ALA A 139 -22.06 -9.07 0.14
CA ALA A 139 -22.20 -9.75 1.44
C ALA A 139 -20.86 -9.81 2.21
N ALA A 140 -19.76 -10.08 1.50
CA ALA A 140 -18.42 -10.07 2.08
C ALA A 140 -17.96 -8.66 2.47
N SER A 141 -18.10 -7.67 1.58
CA SER A 141 -17.79 -6.26 1.89
C SER A 141 -18.59 -5.74 3.09
N ALA A 142 -19.83 -6.23 3.26
CA ALA A 142 -20.70 -5.87 4.37
C ALA A 142 -20.45 -6.68 5.66
N ALA A 143 -19.55 -7.67 5.61
CA ALA A 143 -19.34 -8.68 6.65
C ALA A 143 -20.66 -9.27 7.18
N ASP A 144 -21.49 -9.81 6.27
CA ASP A 144 -22.78 -10.42 6.60
C ASP A 144 -22.71 -11.96 6.56
N PRO A 145 -22.55 -12.64 7.71
CA PRO A 145 -22.44 -14.09 7.75
C PRO A 145 -23.68 -14.81 7.23
N ALA A 146 -24.87 -14.25 7.45
CA ALA A 146 -26.12 -14.90 7.07
C ALA A 146 -26.30 -14.90 5.55
N ALA A 147 -26.01 -13.77 4.89
CA ALA A 147 -26.03 -13.67 3.44
C ALA A 147 -24.94 -14.55 2.82
N LEU A 148 -23.71 -14.54 3.35
CA LEU A 148 -22.63 -15.41 2.90
C LEU A 148 -23.00 -16.89 3.01
N ALA A 149 -23.57 -17.32 4.13
CA ALA A 149 -24.02 -18.69 4.32
C ALA A 149 -25.08 -19.10 3.27
N ARG A 150 -26.03 -18.23 2.93
CA ARG A 150 -27.02 -18.48 1.87
C ARG A 150 -26.36 -18.66 0.50
N HIS A 151 -25.44 -17.76 0.13
CA HIS A 151 -24.72 -17.85 -1.15
C HIS A 151 -23.91 -19.15 -1.25
N LEU A 152 -23.15 -19.48 -0.20
CA LEU A 152 -22.27 -20.64 -0.18
C LEU A 152 -23.02 -21.97 -0.08
N ALA A 153 -24.17 -22.02 0.59
CA ALA A 153 -25.05 -23.19 0.59
C ALA A 153 -25.60 -23.49 -0.81
N ASN A 154 -25.91 -22.45 -1.59
CA ASN A 154 -26.37 -22.60 -2.97
C ASN A 154 -25.22 -22.92 -3.93
N ARG A 155 -24.05 -22.30 -3.75
CA ARG A 155 -22.88 -22.45 -4.61
C ARG A 155 -21.58 -22.20 -3.85
N ALA A 156 -21.03 -23.24 -3.23
CA ALA A 156 -19.79 -23.17 -2.45
C ALA A 156 -18.60 -22.59 -3.24
N ALA A 157 -18.53 -22.86 -4.54
CA ALA A 157 -17.50 -22.33 -5.43
C ALA A 157 -17.43 -20.78 -5.47
N LEU A 158 -18.45 -20.07 -5.00
CA LEU A 158 -18.39 -18.61 -4.92
C LEU A 158 -17.32 -18.12 -3.93
N ALA A 159 -16.91 -18.91 -2.94
CA ALA A 159 -15.86 -18.55 -1.98
C ALA A 159 -14.51 -18.22 -2.63
N HIS A 160 -14.20 -18.85 -3.75
CA HIS A 160 -12.97 -18.66 -4.52
C HIS A 160 -13.22 -18.16 -5.95
N THR A 161 -14.42 -17.66 -6.26
CA THR A 161 -14.72 -17.08 -7.59
C THR A 161 -14.41 -15.58 -7.59
N GLY A 162 -13.56 -15.14 -8.52
CA GLY A 162 -13.33 -13.71 -8.76
C GLY A 162 -14.55 -13.01 -9.34
N GLY A 163 -14.83 -11.80 -8.88
CA GLY A 163 -15.88 -10.94 -9.42
C GLY A 163 -15.95 -9.62 -8.65
N GLY A 164 -17.12 -8.99 -8.66
CA GLY A 164 -17.25 -7.61 -8.20
C GLY A 164 -16.49 -6.61 -9.10
N PRO A 165 -16.34 -5.35 -8.67
CA PRO A 165 -15.72 -4.29 -9.47
C PRO A 165 -14.23 -4.50 -9.77
N PHE A 166 -13.56 -5.39 -9.03
CA PHE A 166 -12.10 -5.59 -9.08
C PHE A 166 -11.71 -7.01 -9.47
N GLY A 167 -12.68 -7.89 -9.77
CA GLY A 167 -12.42 -9.30 -10.05
C GLY A 167 -11.88 -10.08 -8.85
N TRP A 168 -11.97 -9.52 -7.64
CA TRP A 168 -11.46 -10.14 -6.42
C TRP A 168 -12.36 -11.29 -5.93
N VAL A 169 -11.77 -12.20 -5.15
CA VAL A 169 -12.55 -13.18 -4.38
C VAL A 169 -13.26 -12.50 -3.20
N PRO A 170 -14.37 -13.06 -2.67
CA PRO A 170 -15.10 -12.44 -1.57
C PRO A 170 -14.25 -12.15 -0.32
N LEU A 171 -13.28 -13.01 0.02
CA LEU A 171 -12.41 -12.81 1.20
C LEU A 171 -11.60 -11.50 1.12
N MET A 172 -11.17 -11.11 -0.08
CA MET A 172 -10.48 -9.82 -0.28
C MET A 172 -11.40 -8.64 0.03
N TYR A 173 -12.64 -8.67 -0.45
CA TYR A 173 -13.62 -7.62 -0.16
C TYR A 173 -13.91 -7.48 1.34
N LEU A 174 -14.00 -8.60 2.07
CA LEU A 174 -14.12 -8.57 3.52
C LEU A 174 -12.92 -7.86 4.18
N CYS A 175 -11.69 -8.22 3.77
CA CYS A 175 -10.47 -7.68 4.37
C CYS A 175 -10.23 -6.20 4.04
N TYR A 176 -10.62 -5.77 2.84
CA TYR A 176 -10.39 -4.40 2.34
C TYR A 176 -11.51 -3.43 2.72
N SER A 177 -12.66 -3.91 3.19
CA SER A 177 -13.81 -3.07 3.53
C SER A 177 -13.52 -2.15 4.72
N ARG A 178 -14.02 -0.92 4.64
CA ARG A 178 -14.02 0.12 5.66
C ARG A 178 -15.41 0.71 5.90
N ALA A 179 -16.46 0.10 5.34
CA ALA A 179 -17.83 0.59 5.49
C ALA A 179 -18.27 0.53 6.98
N PRO A 180 -18.70 1.66 7.57
CA PRO A 180 -19.09 1.72 8.98
C PRO A 180 -20.50 1.16 9.21
N LEU A 181 -20.63 -0.17 9.15
CA LEU A 181 -21.93 -0.87 9.18
C LEU A 181 -22.37 -1.35 10.57
N GLY A 182 -21.65 -0.96 11.64
CA GLY A 182 -21.96 -1.38 13.01
C GLY A 182 -21.76 -2.89 13.26
N ARG A 183 -20.95 -3.56 12.45
CA ARG A 183 -20.59 -4.98 12.62
C ARG A 183 -19.72 -5.19 13.85
N THR A 184 -19.82 -6.37 14.44
CA THR A 184 -18.96 -6.79 15.55
C THR A 184 -17.77 -7.62 15.06
N ALA A 185 -16.76 -7.81 15.91
CA ALA A 185 -15.67 -8.75 15.64
C ALA A 185 -16.23 -10.16 15.35
N GLY A 186 -17.27 -10.60 16.09
CA GLY A 186 -17.92 -11.89 15.88
C GLY A 186 -18.52 -12.04 14.48
N ASP A 187 -19.16 -11.01 13.95
CA ASP A 187 -19.72 -11.02 12.59
C ASP A 187 -18.62 -11.17 11.54
N VAL A 188 -17.54 -10.39 11.66
CA VAL A 188 -16.42 -10.42 10.73
C VAL A 188 -15.71 -11.77 10.76
N LEU A 189 -15.43 -12.31 11.95
CA LEU A 189 -14.77 -13.61 12.09
C LEU A 189 -15.67 -14.74 11.57
N ALA A 190 -16.98 -14.68 11.79
CA ALA A 190 -17.92 -15.65 11.23
C ALA A 190 -17.97 -15.59 9.70
N ALA A 191 -18.00 -14.38 9.12
CA ALA A 191 -17.95 -14.18 7.67
C ALA A 191 -16.65 -14.73 7.06
N ALA A 192 -15.49 -14.41 7.66
CA ALA A 192 -14.20 -14.92 7.22
C ALA A 192 -14.13 -16.45 7.33
N THR A 193 -14.59 -17.01 8.45
CA THR A 193 -14.60 -18.46 8.69
C THR A 193 -15.44 -19.18 7.64
N LEU A 194 -16.66 -18.69 7.34
CA LEU A 194 -17.51 -19.27 6.30
C LEU A 194 -16.82 -19.30 4.93
N LEU A 195 -16.13 -18.22 4.55
CA LEU A 195 -15.39 -18.14 3.29
C LEU A 195 -14.20 -19.11 3.27
N LEU A 196 -13.40 -19.15 4.34
CA LEU A 196 -12.23 -20.03 4.45
C LEU A 196 -12.62 -21.51 4.48
N ASP A 197 -13.69 -21.86 5.20
CA ASP A 197 -14.19 -23.23 5.26
C ASP A 197 -14.82 -23.69 3.94
N ALA A 198 -15.33 -22.75 3.14
CA ALA A 198 -15.76 -22.99 1.77
C ALA A 198 -14.61 -22.97 0.74
N GLY A 199 -13.36 -22.82 1.19
CA GLY A 199 -12.16 -22.95 0.34
C GLY A 199 -11.61 -21.64 -0.23
N ALA A 200 -11.96 -20.47 0.34
CA ALA A 200 -11.26 -19.24 0.03
C ALA A 200 -9.76 -19.35 0.39
N ASP A 201 -8.89 -18.88 -0.49
CA ASP A 201 -7.44 -18.89 -0.26
C ASP A 201 -7.04 -17.77 0.72
N PRO A 202 -6.46 -18.09 1.88
CA PRO A 202 -5.96 -17.08 2.83
C PRO A 202 -4.73 -16.32 2.34
N ASN A 203 -4.18 -16.67 1.17
CA ASN A 203 -3.10 -15.95 0.49
C ASN A 203 -3.59 -15.22 -0.78
N ALA A 204 -4.91 -15.13 -0.98
CA ALA A 204 -5.48 -14.38 -2.09
C ALA A 204 -4.96 -12.94 -2.12
N GLY A 205 -4.79 -12.41 -3.33
CA GLY A 205 -4.21 -11.09 -3.56
C GLY A 205 -4.14 -10.74 -5.04
N TYR A 206 -3.60 -9.56 -5.32
CA TYR A 206 -3.45 -9.02 -6.67
C TYR A 206 -2.16 -8.19 -6.78
N LEU A 207 -1.77 -7.84 -8.00
CA LEU A 207 -0.70 -6.88 -8.25
C LEU A 207 -1.30 -5.49 -8.50
N TRP A 208 -1.03 -4.56 -7.59
CA TRP A 208 -1.53 -3.19 -7.72
C TRP A 208 -0.83 -2.50 -8.89
N CYS A 209 -1.62 -2.13 -9.90
CA CYS A 209 -1.13 -1.52 -11.13
C CYS A 209 0.02 -2.33 -11.79
N GLY A 210 -0.02 -3.65 -11.69
CA GLY A 210 0.98 -4.56 -12.28
C GLY A 210 2.38 -4.44 -11.68
N LEU A 211 2.52 -3.86 -10.48
CA LEU A 211 3.76 -3.82 -9.72
C LEU A 211 4.02 -5.15 -9.00
N SER A 212 5.29 -5.45 -8.74
CA SER A 212 5.71 -6.80 -8.34
C SER A 212 5.51 -7.14 -6.86
N THR A 213 5.10 -6.17 -6.04
CA THR A 213 4.72 -6.43 -4.65
C THR A 213 3.22 -6.75 -4.57
N PRO A 214 2.83 -7.96 -4.14
CA PRO A 214 1.43 -8.34 -4.06
C PRO A 214 0.71 -7.63 -2.92
N PHE A 215 -0.55 -7.28 -3.19
CA PHE A 215 -1.52 -6.79 -2.22
C PHE A 215 -2.43 -7.96 -1.84
N THR A 216 -2.22 -8.54 -0.66
CA THR A 216 -2.95 -9.73 -0.20
C THR A 216 -4.08 -9.37 0.77
N VAL A 217 -4.85 -10.38 1.18
CA VAL A 217 -5.83 -10.24 2.27
C VAL A 217 -5.21 -9.60 3.52
N LEU A 218 -3.96 -9.94 3.89
CA LEU A 218 -3.30 -9.35 5.05
C LEU A 218 -3.00 -7.87 4.84
N THR A 219 -2.57 -7.49 3.62
CA THR A 219 -2.43 -6.07 3.26
C THR A 219 -3.72 -5.31 3.52
N GLY A 220 -4.85 -5.85 3.05
CA GLY A 220 -6.18 -5.29 3.30
C GLY A 220 -6.54 -5.18 4.78
N VAL A 221 -6.24 -6.21 5.58
CA VAL A 221 -6.52 -6.21 7.02
C VAL A 221 -5.69 -5.18 7.77
N PHE A 222 -4.37 -5.18 7.55
CA PHE A 222 -3.47 -4.27 8.26
C PHE A 222 -3.61 -2.83 7.79
N GLY A 223 -4.09 -2.59 6.57
CA GLY A 223 -4.34 -1.25 6.05
C GLY A 223 -3.08 -0.38 6.08
N GLU A 224 -3.32 0.92 6.23
CA GLU A 224 -2.31 1.99 6.19
C GLU A 224 -1.48 1.99 4.91
N GLY A 225 -0.56 2.94 4.80
CA GLY A 225 0.19 3.18 3.59
C GLY A 225 0.59 4.64 3.56
N GLU A 226 0.94 5.12 2.37
CA GLU A 226 1.50 6.45 2.19
C GLU A 226 0.49 7.58 2.53
N GLN A 227 -0.82 7.29 2.50
CA GLN A 227 -1.86 8.26 2.88
C GLN A 227 -2.20 8.26 4.37
N GLY A 228 -1.57 7.38 5.16
CA GLY A 228 -1.72 7.35 6.63
C GLY A 228 -3.07 6.82 7.14
N PRO A 229 -3.23 6.76 8.48
CA PRO A 229 -4.34 6.05 9.12
C PRO A 229 -5.71 6.71 8.97
N GLY A 230 -5.80 8.02 8.69
CA GLY A 230 -7.08 8.69 8.46
C GLY A 230 -7.68 8.39 7.08
N ARG A 231 -6.83 8.19 6.06
CA ARG A 231 -7.25 7.90 4.68
C ARG A 231 -7.19 6.43 4.32
N GLN A 232 -6.25 5.69 4.89
CA GLN A 232 -6.08 4.26 4.68
C GLN A 232 -6.08 3.57 6.05
N PRO A 233 -7.15 3.64 6.86
CA PRO A 233 -7.16 3.01 8.18
C PRO A 233 -6.96 1.50 8.07
N ARG A 234 -6.53 0.90 9.17
CA ARG A 234 -6.58 -0.56 9.35
C ARG A 234 -8.02 -1.05 9.29
N HIS A 235 -8.21 -2.35 9.05
CA HIS A 235 -9.52 -2.95 9.25
C HIS A 235 -9.96 -2.74 10.72
N PRO A 236 -11.24 -2.42 11.01
CA PRO A 236 -11.67 -2.13 12.39
C PRO A 236 -11.41 -3.25 13.41
N PHE A 237 -11.33 -4.49 12.92
CA PHE A 237 -11.03 -5.70 13.69
C PHE A 237 -9.73 -6.35 13.20
N ALA A 238 -8.72 -5.54 12.87
CA ALA A 238 -7.48 -6.02 12.27
C ALA A 238 -6.75 -7.10 13.10
N PRO A 239 -6.58 -6.96 14.45
CA PRO A 239 -5.88 -7.97 15.23
C PRO A 239 -6.54 -9.36 15.15
N GLU A 240 -7.85 -9.43 15.35
CA GLU A 240 -8.59 -10.68 15.37
C GLU A 240 -8.68 -11.31 13.98
N LEU A 241 -8.94 -10.49 12.95
CA LEU A 241 -9.05 -10.98 11.57
C LEU A 241 -7.70 -11.44 11.03
N ALA A 242 -6.61 -10.71 11.30
CA ALA A 242 -5.26 -11.13 10.91
C ALA A 242 -4.86 -12.42 11.60
N ALA A 243 -5.12 -12.55 12.91
CA ALA A 243 -4.86 -13.78 13.66
C ALA A 243 -5.60 -14.97 13.05
N LEU A 244 -6.89 -14.83 12.74
CA LEU A 244 -7.67 -15.88 12.08
C LEU A 244 -7.06 -16.26 10.72
N LEU A 245 -6.72 -15.28 9.87
CA LEU A 245 -6.16 -15.56 8.55
C LEU A 245 -4.82 -16.32 8.64
N LEU A 246 -3.93 -15.90 9.54
CA LEU A 246 -2.64 -16.57 9.77
C LEU A 246 -2.84 -17.99 10.31
N ASP A 247 -3.73 -18.16 11.29
CA ASP A 247 -4.08 -19.48 11.84
C ASP A 247 -4.71 -20.40 10.77
N ARG A 248 -5.29 -19.81 9.72
CA ARG A 248 -5.89 -20.52 8.59
C ARG A 248 -4.97 -20.64 7.37
N GLY A 249 -3.72 -20.21 7.47
CA GLY A 249 -2.67 -20.44 6.47
C GLY A 249 -2.27 -19.24 5.62
N ALA A 250 -2.68 -18.02 5.98
CA ALA A 250 -2.10 -16.81 5.41
C ALA A 250 -0.60 -16.77 5.75
N HIS A 251 0.23 -16.43 4.78
CA HIS A 251 1.67 -16.38 4.97
C HIS A 251 2.06 -15.11 5.75
N PRO A 252 2.85 -15.20 6.84
CA PRO A 252 3.16 -14.03 7.67
C PRO A 252 4.04 -13.00 6.97
N ALA A 253 4.78 -13.41 5.93
CA ALA A 253 5.65 -12.51 5.18
C ALA A 253 4.92 -11.72 4.08
N ASP A 254 3.97 -10.88 4.49
CA ASP A 254 3.29 -9.97 3.58
C ASP A 254 4.12 -8.69 3.38
N GLN A 255 4.86 -8.62 2.27
CA GLN A 255 5.79 -7.51 1.99
C GLN A 255 5.09 -6.14 1.94
N GLN A 256 3.87 -6.08 1.39
CA GLN A 256 3.14 -4.82 1.29
C GLN A 256 2.63 -4.36 2.67
N THR A 257 2.18 -5.26 3.54
CA THR A 257 1.86 -4.96 4.95
C THR A 257 3.06 -4.35 5.66
N LEU A 258 4.22 -5.02 5.56
CA LEU A 258 5.44 -4.57 6.22
C LEU A 258 5.84 -3.18 5.71
N TYR A 259 5.75 -2.94 4.40
CA TYR A 259 5.97 -1.61 3.82
C TYR A 259 4.95 -0.57 4.34
N ASN A 260 3.65 -0.85 4.25
CA ASN A 260 2.59 0.08 4.62
C ASN A 260 2.66 0.51 6.09
N ARG A 261 3.14 -0.39 6.95
CA ARG A 261 3.12 -0.20 8.40
C ARG A 261 4.46 0.27 8.98
N MET A 262 5.51 0.37 8.16
CA MET A 262 6.82 0.86 8.62
C MET A 262 6.84 2.37 8.88
N PHE A 263 5.94 3.15 8.26
CA PHE A 263 5.98 4.62 8.31
C PHE A 263 5.80 5.21 9.71
N ARG A 264 5.24 4.46 10.66
CA ARG A 264 4.94 4.90 12.04
C ARG A 264 5.59 3.99 13.05
N ALA A 265 5.76 4.47 14.28
CA ALA A 265 6.44 3.73 15.35
C ALA A 265 5.67 2.50 15.88
N GLU A 266 4.39 2.38 15.58
CA GLU A 266 3.53 1.35 16.19
C GLU A 266 3.72 -0.04 15.55
N ASP A 267 4.01 -1.05 16.37
CA ASP A 267 4.55 -2.35 15.96
C ASP A 267 3.64 -3.58 16.16
N SER A 268 2.37 -3.42 16.56
CA SER A 268 1.45 -4.56 16.77
C SER A 268 1.34 -5.52 15.59
N HIS A 269 1.49 -5.02 14.37
CA HIS A 269 1.52 -5.85 13.16
C HIS A 269 2.75 -6.77 13.14
N LEU A 270 3.94 -6.27 13.47
CA LEU A 270 5.16 -7.08 13.57
C LEU A 270 5.05 -8.08 14.70
N GLU A 271 4.58 -7.67 15.88
CA GLU A 271 4.39 -8.58 17.02
C GLU A 271 3.48 -9.76 16.66
N LEU A 272 2.36 -9.48 15.99
CA LEU A 272 1.40 -10.49 15.56
C LEU A 272 2.01 -11.43 14.50
N LEU A 273 2.71 -10.88 13.50
CA LEU A 273 3.34 -11.68 12.44
C LEU A 273 4.51 -12.52 12.98
N PHE A 274 5.34 -11.99 13.89
CA PHE A 274 6.39 -12.74 14.56
C PHE A 274 5.83 -13.87 15.44
N ALA A 275 4.74 -13.60 16.17
CA ALA A 275 4.03 -14.62 16.93
C ALA A 275 3.42 -15.74 16.05
N ARG A 276 3.45 -15.58 14.72
CA ARG A 276 3.03 -16.58 13.71
C ARG A 276 4.15 -16.97 12.74
N GLY A 277 5.41 -16.81 13.17
CA GLY A 277 6.55 -17.40 12.49
C GLY A 277 7.13 -16.58 11.33
N LEU A 278 6.95 -15.26 11.31
CA LEU A 278 7.54 -14.38 10.28
C LEU A 278 9.05 -14.59 10.06
N THR A 279 9.82 -14.81 11.13
CA THR A 279 11.27 -15.04 11.05
C THR A 279 11.61 -16.32 10.27
N ASP A 280 10.95 -17.43 10.61
CA ASP A 280 11.29 -18.76 10.10
C ASP A 280 10.43 -19.17 8.90
N ALA A 281 9.59 -18.25 8.41
CA ALA A 281 8.69 -18.52 7.29
C ALA A 281 9.50 -18.82 6.02
N GLY A 282 9.16 -19.93 5.36
CA GLY A 282 9.70 -20.28 4.06
C GLY A 282 9.23 -19.34 2.94
N PRO A 283 9.46 -19.71 1.68
CA PRO A 283 8.92 -18.97 0.54
C PRO A 283 7.39 -18.97 0.55
N SER A 284 6.80 -17.78 0.49
CA SER A 284 5.38 -17.56 0.32
C SER A 284 4.90 -18.04 -1.05
N PRO A 285 3.59 -18.30 -1.23
CA PRO A 285 3.01 -18.61 -2.53
C PRO A 285 3.33 -17.53 -3.59
N TRP A 286 3.45 -16.28 -3.18
CA TRP A 286 3.78 -15.17 -4.06
C TRP A 286 5.26 -15.14 -4.45
N GLU A 287 6.18 -15.38 -3.51
CA GLU A 287 7.62 -15.51 -3.81
C GLU A 287 7.86 -16.67 -4.80
N LEU A 288 7.15 -17.79 -4.62
CA LEU A 288 7.21 -18.92 -5.56
C LEU A 288 6.62 -18.58 -6.94
N ARG A 289 5.56 -17.77 -6.98
CA ARG A 289 4.85 -17.42 -8.22
C ARG A 289 5.60 -16.37 -9.04
N LEU A 290 6.16 -15.35 -8.39
CA LEU A 290 6.73 -14.17 -9.05
C LEU A 290 8.25 -14.25 -9.16
N GLY A 291 8.92 -15.10 -8.38
CA GLY A 291 10.35 -15.33 -8.45
C GLY A 291 11.16 -14.05 -8.34
N GLU A 292 12.10 -13.82 -9.27
CA GLU A 292 13.01 -12.67 -9.27
C GLU A 292 12.33 -11.30 -9.45
N ALA A 293 11.03 -11.25 -9.78
CA ALA A 293 10.31 -9.99 -9.84
C ALA A 293 10.03 -9.41 -8.45
N MET A 294 9.89 -10.28 -7.44
CA MET A 294 9.69 -9.87 -6.06
C MET A 294 11.01 -9.48 -5.40
N GLU A 295 10.92 -8.54 -4.48
CA GLU A 295 12.01 -8.22 -3.59
C GLU A 295 12.39 -9.44 -2.74
N THR A 296 13.69 -9.62 -2.50
CA THR A 296 14.20 -10.66 -1.61
C THR A 296 13.91 -10.37 -0.14
N ARG A 297 13.89 -11.40 0.71
CA ARG A 297 13.67 -11.23 2.14
C ARG A 297 14.73 -10.33 2.81
N ASP A 298 15.97 -10.41 2.35
CA ASP A 298 17.07 -9.58 2.84
C ASP A 298 16.90 -8.10 2.47
N GLU A 299 16.43 -7.81 1.27
CA GLU A 299 16.09 -6.45 0.85
C GLU A 299 14.91 -5.90 1.65
N MET A 300 13.88 -6.71 1.87
CA MET A 300 12.74 -6.36 2.71
C MET A 300 13.18 -5.99 4.13
N TRP A 301 14.04 -6.80 4.76
CA TRP A 301 14.56 -6.51 6.09
C TRP A 301 15.47 -5.28 6.12
N ARG A 302 16.38 -5.14 5.15
CA ARG A 302 17.20 -3.92 5.03
C ARG A 302 16.34 -2.66 4.95
N ARG A 303 15.19 -2.71 4.26
CA ARG A 303 14.25 -1.59 4.25
C ARG A 303 13.64 -1.33 5.63
N GLN A 304 13.16 -2.36 6.32
CA GLN A 304 12.56 -2.22 7.65
C GLN A 304 13.57 -1.62 8.66
N VAL A 305 14.78 -2.16 8.67
CA VAL A 305 15.87 -1.71 9.55
C VAL A 305 16.31 -0.29 9.18
N GLY A 306 16.53 -0.02 7.89
CA GLY A 306 16.92 1.31 7.41
C GLY A 306 15.89 2.37 7.77
N TRP A 307 14.60 2.10 7.49
CA TRP A 307 13.52 3.01 7.84
C TRP A 307 13.45 3.25 9.36
N ALA A 308 13.51 2.18 10.16
CA ALA A 308 13.47 2.28 11.61
C ALA A 308 14.65 3.11 12.16
N ALA A 309 15.85 2.93 11.62
CA ALA A 309 17.04 3.69 12.01
C ALA A 309 16.95 5.17 11.61
N GLU A 310 16.52 5.46 10.37
CA GLU A 310 16.36 6.82 9.86
C GLU A 310 15.30 7.63 10.63
N HIS A 311 14.30 6.95 11.19
CA HIS A 311 13.19 7.58 11.92
C HIS A 311 13.27 7.41 13.45
N GLY A 312 14.36 6.83 13.96
CA GLY A 312 14.59 6.65 15.40
C GLY A 312 13.63 5.68 16.09
N PHE A 313 13.04 4.73 15.36
CA PHE A 313 12.16 3.70 15.91
C PHE A 313 12.98 2.60 16.60
N THR A 314 13.60 2.96 17.73
CA THR A 314 14.46 2.08 18.53
C THR A 314 13.72 0.83 19.03
N ASP A 315 12.47 0.98 19.49
CA ASP A 315 11.64 -0.17 19.90
C ASP A 315 11.45 -1.18 18.76
N ARG A 316 11.30 -0.71 17.52
CA ARG A 316 11.23 -1.58 16.33
C ARG A 316 12.55 -2.28 16.08
N LEU A 317 13.67 -1.58 16.15
CA LEU A 317 15.00 -2.19 15.97
C LEU A 317 15.23 -3.28 17.03
N ASP A 318 14.86 -3.02 18.28
CA ASP A 318 14.93 -3.99 19.37
C ASP A 318 13.99 -5.19 19.15
N LEU A 319 12.78 -4.96 18.62
CA LEU A 319 11.85 -6.02 18.23
C LEU A 319 12.46 -6.90 17.13
N LEU A 320 12.97 -6.29 16.05
CA LEU A 320 13.62 -6.99 14.94
C LEU A 320 14.81 -7.82 15.42
N ALA A 321 15.68 -7.24 16.26
CA ALA A 321 16.85 -7.92 16.82
C ALA A 321 16.47 -9.11 17.71
N ARG A 322 15.44 -8.97 18.57
CA ARG A 322 14.92 -10.08 19.40
C ARG A 322 14.42 -11.26 18.57
N HIS A 323 13.99 -10.99 17.34
CA HIS A 323 13.54 -12.00 16.38
C HIS A 323 14.61 -12.43 15.38
N GLY A 324 15.88 -12.13 15.65
CA GLY A 324 17.03 -12.64 14.89
C GLY A 324 17.31 -11.90 13.58
N ILE A 325 16.66 -10.77 13.35
CA ILE A 325 16.97 -9.92 12.19
C ILE A 325 18.21 -9.08 12.49
N ASP A 326 19.18 -9.09 11.57
CA ASP A 326 20.41 -8.31 11.71
C ASP A 326 20.11 -6.82 11.60
N VAL A 327 20.28 -6.11 12.71
CA VAL A 327 20.18 -4.65 12.82
C VAL A 327 21.55 -4.00 13.01
N SER A 328 22.65 -4.75 12.86
CA SER A 328 23.98 -4.22 13.03
C SER A 328 24.39 -3.30 11.87
N GLY A 329 25.25 -2.33 12.17
CA GLY A 329 25.80 -1.43 11.15
C GLY A 329 24.86 -0.33 10.66
N VAL A 330 23.73 -0.10 11.32
CA VAL A 330 22.89 1.08 11.08
C VAL A 330 23.14 2.16 12.13
N ASP A 331 23.28 3.40 11.67
CA ASP A 331 23.33 4.57 12.54
C ASP A 331 21.91 5.01 12.84
N VAL A 332 21.49 4.88 14.10
CA VAL A 332 20.16 5.31 14.52
C VAL A 332 20.14 6.83 14.61
N VAL A 333 19.33 7.45 13.76
CA VAL A 333 19.04 8.87 13.84
C VAL A 333 18.14 9.08 15.06
N THR A 334 18.60 9.87 16.02
CA THR A 334 17.70 10.38 17.07
C THR A 334 17.00 11.60 16.49
N PRO A 335 15.68 11.58 16.26
CA PRO A 335 14.97 12.74 15.72
C PRO A 335 15.14 13.91 16.69
N ALA A 336 15.90 14.92 16.29
CA ALA A 336 16.08 16.11 17.08
C ALA A 336 14.80 16.95 17.01
N PHE A 337 14.34 17.46 18.14
CA PHE A 337 13.29 18.47 18.12
C PHE A 337 13.82 19.72 17.40
N PRO A 338 13.08 20.30 16.44
CA PRO A 338 13.59 21.39 15.63
C PRO A 338 13.97 22.60 16.49
N ALA A 339 15.14 23.17 16.24
CA ALA A 339 15.60 24.37 16.93
C ALA A 339 14.70 25.59 16.64
N ASP A 340 14.18 25.66 15.41
CA ASP A 340 13.13 26.59 15.02
C ASP A 340 11.90 25.77 14.57
N PRO A 341 10.78 25.78 15.33
CA PRO A 341 9.58 25.02 14.97
C PRO A 341 8.87 25.53 13.70
N ASN A 342 9.29 26.69 13.17
CA ASN A 342 8.76 27.31 11.96
C ASN A 342 9.67 27.15 10.73
N ALA A 343 10.80 26.45 10.88
CA ALA A 343 11.68 26.14 9.76
C ALA A 343 10.97 25.24 8.73
N PHE A 344 11.32 25.45 7.47
CA PHE A 344 10.86 24.60 6.37
C PHE A 344 11.84 23.44 6.16
N ASP A 345 11.29 22.25 5.90
CA ASP A 345 12.02 21.11 5.34
C ASP A 345 12.32 21.30 3.84
N ASP A 346 12.97 20.30 3.24
CA ASP A 346 13.35 20.33 1.82
C ASP A 346 12.11 20.25 0.90
N GLU A 347 11.00 19.70 1.39
CA GLU A 347 9.70 19.70 0.72
C GLU A 347 8.93 21.03 0.86
N GLY A 348 9.44 21.97 1.66
CA GLY A 348 8.83 23.27 1.88
C GLY A 348 7.64 23.24 2.84
N ALA A 349 7.56 22.26 3.73
CA ALA A 349 6.60 22.15 4.83
C ALA A 349 7.30 22.42 6.17
N THR A 350 6.54 22.76 7.22
CA THR A 350 7.10 22.86 8.59
C THR A 350 6.90 21.56 9.35
N ALA A 351 7.64 21.36 10.46
CA ALA A 351 7.43 20.20 11.34
C ALA A 351 5.97 20.05 11.80
N LEU A 352 5.24 21.17 11.96
CA LEU A 352 3.83 21.15 12.35
C LEU A 352 2.92 20.61 11.22
N HIS A 353 3.25 20.85 9.95
CA HIS A 353 2.55 20.23 8.82
C HIS A 353 2.72 18.71 8.82
N GLN A 354 3.95 18.24 8.99
CA GLN A 354 4.26 16.81 9.05
C GLN A 354 3.53 16.13 10.22
N ALA A 355 3.58 16.75 11.41
CA ALA A 355 2.86 16.26 12.59
C ALA A 355 1.33 16.25 12.38
N ALA A 356 0.79 17.27 11.69
CA ALA A 356 -0.63 17.38 11.37
C ALA A 356 -1.13 16.31 10.40
N TRP A 357 -0.40 16.04 9.31
CA TRP A 357 -0.66 14.92 8.41
C TRP A 357 -0.54 13.58 9.14
N ALA A 358 0.45 13.49 10.02
CA ALA A 358 0.66 12.31 10.82
C ALA A 358 -0.47 12.06 11.82
N GLY A 359 -1.14 13.11 12.32
CA GLY A 359 -1.99 12.99 13.49
C GLY A 359 -1.20 12.80 14.79
N ASP A 360 0.08 13.19 14.81
CA ASP A 360 0.94 13.06 15.99
C ASP A 360 0.61 14.16 17.00
N LEU A 361 -0.39 13.90 17.84
CA LEU A 361 -0.89 14.87 18.83
C LEU A 361 0.19 15.32 19.81
N GLU A 362 1.14 14.44 20.15
CA GLU A 362 2.19 14.77 21.10
C GLU A 362 3.21 15.71 20.46
N LEU A 363 3.65 15.40 19.24
CA LEU A 363 4.53 16.30 18.49
C LEU A 363 3.85 17.64 18.19
N ILE A 364 2.56 17.64 17.83
CA ILE A 364 1.76 18.86 17.65
C ILE A 364 1.80 19.70 18.92
N ARG A 365 1.50 19.13 20.10
CA ARG A 365 1.52 19.86 21.38
C ARG A 365 2.89 20.46 21.66
N ARG A 366 3.96 19.67 21.54
CA ARG A 366 5.34 20.12 21.79
C ARG A 366 5.76 21.24 20.84
N LEU A 367 5.44 21.13 19.55
CA LEU A 367 5.71 22.18 18.56
C LEU A 367 4.96 23.48 18.88
N LEU A 368 3.68 23.38 19.26
CA LEU A 368 2.88 24.54 19.66
C LEU A 368 3.42 25.21 20.93
N ASP A 369 3.84 24.42 21.92
CA ASP A 369 4.46 24.94 23.15
C ASP A 369 5.82 25.60 22.88
N ALA A 370 6.53 25.15 21.83
CA ALA A 370 7.76 25.77 21.34
C ALA A 370 7.52 27.03 20.48
N GLY A 371 6.27 27.40 20.20
CA GLY A 371 5.94 28.60 19.42
C GLY A 371 5.78 28.37 17.91
N ALA A 372 5.45 27.15 17.48
CA ALA A 372 5.05 26.88 16.10
C ALA A 372 3.85 27.77 15.68
N ASP A 373 3.97 28.44 14.55
CA ASP A 373 2.94 29.26 13.94
C ASP A 373 2.00 28.39 13.09
N THR A 374 0.75 28.29 13.53
CA THR A 374 -0.29 27.49 12.86
C THR A 374 -0.78 28.09 11.54
N THR A 375 -0.34 29.31 11.20
CA THR A 375 -0.80 30.05 10.01
C THR A 375 0.16 29.96 8.83
N ILE A 376 1.38 29.44 9.04
CA ILE A 376 2.34 29.23 7.96
C ILE A 376 1.73 28.29 6.93
N THR A 377 1.85 28.67 5.66
CA THR A 377 1.47 27.83 4.53
C THR A 377 2.70 27.14 3.96
N ASP A 378 2.58 25.86 3.65
CA ASP A 378 3.60 25.12 2.91
C ASP A 378 3.84 25.71 1.51
N ARG A 379 5.03 25.49 0.95
CA ARG A 379 5.42 26.07 -0.34
C ARG A 379 4.85 25.35 -1.56
N ARG A 380 4.42 24.10 -1.39
CA ARG A 380 4.02 23.22 -2.49
C ARG A 380 2.54 23.43 -2.85
N PHE A 381 1.69 23.59 -1.86
CA PHE A 381 0.24 23.68 -2.00
C PHE A 381 -0.35 24.95 -1.40
N GLY A 382 0.44 25.74 -0.67
CA GLY A 382 -0.07 26.93 0.02
C GLY A 382 -1.07 26.57 1.12
N SER A 383 -0.96 25.40 1.74
CA SER A 383 -1.88 24.89 2.75
C SER A 383 -1.29 25.04 4.15
N THR A 384 -2.13 25.24 5.16
CA THR A 384 -1.71 25.32 6.57
C THR A 384 -1.61 23.94 7.20
N PRO A 385 -1.00 23.79 8.40
CA PRO A 385 -1.02 22.52 9.13
C PRO A 385 -2.44 22.02 9.41
N LEU A 386 -3.38 22.92 9.72
CA LEU A 386 -4.78 22.55 9.91
C LEU A 386 -5.37 21.95 8.62
N ALA A 387 -5.13 22.58 7.46
CA ALA A 387 -5.61 22.06 6.19
C ALA A 387 -4.98 20.69 5.86
N TRP A 388 -3.73 20.45 6.23
CA TRP A 388 -3.09 19.13 6.11
C TRP A 388 -3.78 18.08 7.01
N ALA A 389 -4.05 18.39 8.27
CA ALA A 389 -4.79 17.49 9.17
C ALA A 389 -6.21 17.18 8.66
N GLU A 390 -6.93 18.19 8.16
CA GLU A 390 -8.26 18.03 7.58
C GLU A 390 -8.24 17.17 6.31
N HIS A 391 -7.27 17.41 5.42
CA HIS A 391 -7.09 16.62 4.21
C HIS A 391 -6.72 15.15 4.49
N ALA A 392 -5.93 14.93 5.55
CA ALA A 392 -5.53 13.62 6.03
C ALA A 392 -6.60 12.91 6.88
N TYR A 393 -7.73 13.56 7.17
CA TYR A 393 -8.78 13.10 8.09
C TYR A 393 -8.27 12.79 9.51
N GLN A 394 -7.30 13.57 9.98
CA GLN A 394 -6.77 13.50 11.34
C GLN A 394 -7.60 14.40 12.26
N THR A 395 -8.83 13.96 12.59
CA THR A 395 -9.83 14.78 13.32
C THR A 395 -9.28 15.38 14.61
N GLU A 396 -8.62 14.59 15.45
CA GLU A 396 -8.08 15.06 16.74
C GLU A 396 -6.95 16.09 16.56
N ALA A 397 -6.12 15.92 15.53
CA ALA A 397 -5.06 16.86 15.20
C ALA A 397 -5.65 18.17 14.67
N ALA A 398 -6.65 18.08 13.79
CA ALA A 398 -7.38 19.24 13.28
C ALA A 398 -8.03 20.01 14.45
N ASP A 399 -8.65 19.32 15.40
CA ASP A 399 -9.25 19.95 16.58
C ASP A 399 -8.21 20.62 17.47
N ALA A 400 -7.08 19.98 17.72
CA ALA A 400 -5.98 20.58 18.48
C ALA A 400 -5.46 21.87 17.82
N LEU A 401 -5.34 21.87 16.49
CA LEU A 401 -4.89 23.02 15.71
C LEU A 401 -5.94 24.15 15.66
N ARG A 402 -7.23 23.82 15.52
CA ARG A 402 -8.34 24.81 15.56
C ARG A 402 -8.39 25.58 16.88
N GLN A 403 -8.15 24.90 18.00
CA GLN A 403 -8.17 25.53 19.33
C GLN A 403 -7.07 26.58 19.52
N ARG A 404 -5.99 26.53 18.71
CA ARG A 404 -4.84 27.43 18.78
C ARG A 404 -4.75 28.43 17.63
N ALA A 405 -5.60 28.30 16.60
CA ALA A 405 -5.67 29.26 15.51
C ALA A 405 -6.06 30.66 16.01
N PRO A 406 -5.40 31.75 15.56
CA PRO A 406 -5.76 33.10 15.97
C PRO A 406 -7.22 33.37 15.56
N ARG A 407 -8.07 33.72 16.53
CA ARG A 407 -9.47 34.10 16.28
C ARG A 407 -9.51 35.16 15.19
N GLN A 408 -10.16 34.88 14.06
CA GLN A 408 -10.49 35.90 13.08
C GLN A 408 -11.23 37.02 13.81
N ARG A 409 -10.64 38.22 13.86
CA ARG A 409 -11.32 39.40 14.40
C ARG A 409 -12.51 39.68 13.49
N SER A 410 -13.71 39.30 13.91
CA SER A 410 -14.94 39.72 13.23
C SER A 410 -14.96 41.25 13.19
N SER A 411 -14.75 41.83 12.00
CA SER A 411 -14.94 43.26 11.80
C SER A 411 -16.44 43.53 11.84
N PHE A 412 -16.98 43.80 13.02
CA PHE A 412 -18.24 44.52 13.13
C PHE A 412 -17.99 45.94 12.60
N HIS A 413 -18.36 46.18 11.35
CA HIS A 413 -18.60 47.54 10.86
C HIS A 413 -19.83 48.09 11.60
N ARG A 414 -19.64 49.20 12.31
CA ARG A 414 -20.73 50.05 12.79
C ARG A 414 -21.02 51.13 11.76
#